data_AF-Q1QZ13-F1
#
_entry.id   AF-Q1QZ13-F1
#
_cell.length_a   1.000
_cell.length_b   1.000
_cell.length_c   1.000
_cell.angle_alpha   90.00
_cell.angle_beta   90.00
_cell.angle_gamma   90.00
#
_symmetry.space_group_name_H-M   'P 1'
#
loop_
_entity.id
_entity.type
_entity.pdbx_description
1 polymer ?
#
loop_
_entity_poly.entity_id
_entity_poly.type
_entity_poly.pdbx_seq_one_letter_code
_entity_poly.pdbx_strand_id
1 'polypeptide(L)'
;MRDFVQQAHRLVGVMLRDGHRNRQGKITGVDQSRDTPAVYVAWTGQARCERVTLSIEELRTLVSAYLETHDRRPVDQAEPETSPEPSSRRRAGMR
;
A
#
# COMPACT_ATOMS: atom_id res chain seq x y z
N MET A 1 16.63 -16.10 1.28
CA MET A 1 16.44 -15.58 -0.11
C MET A 1 15.02 -15.86 -0.62
N ARG A 2 14.42 -17.03 -0.33
CA ARG A 2 13.04 -17.38 -0.72
C ARG A 2 11.96 -16.44 -0.14
N ASP A 3 12.18 -15.90 1.06
CA ASP A 3 11.26 -14.98 1.73
C ASP A 3 11.22 -13.60 1.06
N PHE A 4 12.37 -13.13 0.57
CA PHE A 4 12.48 -11.87 -0.15
C PHE A 4 11.73 -11.88 -1.48
N VAL A 5 11.84 -12.99 -2.21
CA VAL A 5 11.10 -13.24 -3.46
C VAL A 5 9.59 -13.18 -3.20
N GLN A 6 9.14 -13.84 -2.14
CA GLN A 6 7.74 -13.79 -1.73
C GLN A 6 7.30 -12.43 -1.20
N GLN A 7 8.17 -11.57 -0.68
CA GLN A 7 7.72 -10.28 -0.16
C GLN A 7 7.60 -9.22 -1.24
N ALA A 8 8.35 -9.31 -2.33
CA ALA A 8 8.34 -8.29 -3.37
C ALA A 8 7.00 -8.16 -4.11
N HIS A 9 6.23 -9.24 -4.27
CA HIS A 9 4.90 -9.13 -4.89
C HIS A 9 3.96 -8.19 -4.11
N ARG A 10 4.21 -7.97 -2.81
CA ARG A 10 3.43 -7.04 -1.97
C ARG A 10 3.62 -5.58 -2.37
N LEU A 11 4.66 -5.27 -3.15
CA LEU A 11 4.86 -3.95 -3.73
C LEU A 11 3.81 -3.62 -4.80
N VAL A 12 3.13 -4.63 -5.37
CA VAL A 12 2.06 -4.37 -6.34
C VAL A 12 0.95 -3.58 -5.68
N GLY A 13 0.62 -2.44 -6.27
CA GLY A 13 -0.36 -1.50 -5.75
C GLY A 13 0.24 -0.31 -5.00
N VAL A 14 1.51 -0.37 -4.61
CA VAL A 14 2.20 0.68 -3.87
C VAL A 14 2.50 1.87 -4.78
N MET A 15 2.38 3.08 -4.23
CA MET A 15 2.81 4.30 -4.89
C MET A 15 4.32 4.48 -4.76
N LEU A 16 5.00 4.48 -5.90
CA LEU A 16 6.42 4.77 -6.02
C LEU A 16 6.62 6.23 -6.41
N ARG A 17 7.53 6.91 -5.71
CA ARG A 17 7.99 8.25 -6.06
C ARG A 17 9.41 8.15 -6.62
N ASP A 18 9.60 8.68 -7.83
CA ASP A 18 10.91 8.86 -8.45
C ASP A 18 11.34 10.31 -8.19
N GLY A 19 12.25 10.47 -7.22
CA GLY A 19 12.77 11.77 -6.81
C GLY A 19 13.66 12.44 -7.86
N HIS A 20 14.33 11.66 -8.72
CA HIS A 20 15.20 12.19 -9.76
C HIS A 20 14.41 12.87 -10.87
N ARG A 21 13.25 12.30 -11.22
CA ARG A 21 12.36 12.83 -12.26
C ARG A 21 11.16 13.59 -11.70
N ASN A 22 11.10 13.78 -10.39
CA ASN A 22 9.99 14.38 -9.64
C ASN A 22 8.61 13.89 -10.11
N ARG A 23 8.46 12.56 -10.23
CA ARG A 23 7.22 11.91 -10.70
C ARG A 23 6.79 10.82 -9.72
N GLN A 24 5.53 10.41 -9.84
CA GLN A 24 4.96 9.34 -9.04
C GLN A 24 4.16 8.38 -9.91
N GLY A 25 4.10 7.12 -9.49
CA GLY A 25 3.46 6.07 -10.26
C GLY A 25 3.11 4.87 -9.40
N LYS A 26 2.13 4.10 -9.82
CA LYS A 26 1.70 2.89 -9.11
C LYS A 26 2.48 1.69 -9.63
N ILE A 27 3.03 0.89 -8.72
CA ILE A 27 3.65 -0.38 -9.10
C ILE A 27 2.53 -1.34 -9.52
N THR A 28 2.60 -1.85 -10.74
CA THR A 28 1.60 -2.76 -11.33
C THR A 28 2.09 -4.20 -11.39
N GLY A 29 3.39 -4.43 -11.25
CA GLY A 29 3.98 -5.77 -11.30
C GLY A 29 5.44 -5.78 -10.85
N VAL A 30 5.95 -6.97 -10.55
CA VAL A 30 7.35 -7.21 -10.21
C VAL A 30 7.85 -8.38 -11.04
N ASP A 31 9.01 -8.22 -11.68
CA ASP A 31 9.72 -9.29 -12.40
C ASP A 31 11.02 -9.61 -11.67
N GLN A 32 11.16 -10.86 -11.25
CA GLN A 32 12.36 -11.41 -10.62
C GLN A 32 12.92 -12.60 -11.40
N SER A 33 12.37 -12.90 -12.57
CA SER A 33 12.69 -14.10 -13.35
C SER A 33 13.97 -13.97 -14.16
N ARG A 34 14.62 -12.79 -14.16
CA ARG A 34 15.83 -12.48 -14.93
C ARG A 34 17.00 -12.17 -14.01
N ASP A 35 18.21 -12.14 -14.58
CA ASP A 35 19.45 -11.73 -13.89
C ASP A 35 19.37 -10.33 -13.26
N THR A 36 18.46 -9.47 -13.76
CA THR A 36 18.20 -8.14 -13.21
C THR A 36 16.73 -8.01 -12.85
N PRO A 37 16.39 -7.85 -11.55
CA PRO A 37 15.01 -7.65 -11.15
C PRO A 37 14.47 -6.31 -11.67
N ALA A 38 13.15 -6.23 -11.83
CA ALA A 38 12.48 -5.02 -12.26
C ALA A 38 11.10 -4.88 -11.63
N VAL A 39 10.61 -3.65 -11.60
CA VAL A 39 9.21 -3.34 -11.28
C VAL A 39 8.55 -2.69 -12.48
N TYR A 40 7.29 -2.99 -12.69
CA TYR A 40 6.45 -2.30 -13.67
C TYR A 40 5.71 -1.17 -12.96
N VAL A 41 5.80 0.05 -13.51
CA VAL A 41 5.23 1.25 -12.90
C VAL A 41 4.34 1.96 -13.92
N ALA A 42 3.09 2.18 -13.55
CA ALA A 42 2.19 3.08 -14.25
C ALA A 42 2.37 4.50 -13.69
N TRP A 43 3.21 5.30 -14.35
CA TRP A 43 3.45 6.69 -13.95
C TRP A 43 2.25 7.59 -14.23
N THR A 44 1.99 8.55 -13.35
CA THR A 44 0.94 9.55 -13.54
C THR A 44 1.20 10.36 -14.82
N GLY A 45 0.20 10.47 -15.68
CA GLY A 45 0.30 11.18 -16.95
C GLY A 45 0.97 10.37 -18.08
N GLN A 46 1.36 9.11 -17.84
CA GLN A 46 1.88 8.23 -18.88
C GLN A 46 0.88 7.12 -19.21
N ALA A 47 0.63 6.92 -20.51
CA ALA A 47 -0.35 5.94 -20.99
C ALA A 47 0.14 4.47 -20.87
N ARG A 48 1.45 4.26 -20.71
CA ARG A 48 2.06 2.92 -20.68
C ARG A 48 2.79 2.69 -19.37
N CYS A 49 2.79 1.43 -18.93
CA CYS A 49 3.65 1.00 -17.84
C CYS A 49 5.11 1.00 -18.28
N GLU A 50 5.98 1.57 -17.46
CA GLU A 50 7.43 1.55 -17.64
C GLU A 50 8.01 0.36 -16.84
N ARG A 51 8.98 -0.34 -17.43
CA ARG A 51 9.79 -1.33 -16.71
C ARG A 51 11.01 -0.62 -16.13
N VAL A 52 11.09 -0.56 -14.80
CA VAL A 52 12.22 0.02 -14.08
C VAL A 52 13.09 -1.12 -13.56
N THR A 53 14.28 -1.26 -14.14
CA THR A 53 15.28 -2.22 -13.66
C THR A 53 15.88 -1.74 -12.35
N LEU A 54 16.07 -2.66 -11.42
CA LEU A 54 16.66 -2.41 -10.12
C LEU A 54 17.81 -3.38 -9.90
N SER A 55 18.79 -2.98 -9.10
CA SER A 55 19.67 -3.91 -8.44
C SER A 55 18.88 -4.73 -7.40
N ILE A 56 19.45 -5.87 -7.01
CA ILE A 56 18.89 -6.69 -5.92
C ILE A 56 18.83 -5.87 -4.61
N GLU A 57 19.81 -5.01 -4.36
CA GLU A 57 19.88 -4.18 -3.15
C GLU A 57 18.81 -3.09 -3.12
N GLU A 58 18.53 -2.45 -4.26
CA GLU A 58 17.44 -1.48 -4.38
C GLU A 58 16.07 -2.13 -4.18
N LEU A 59 15.85 -3.30 -4.76
CA LEU A 59 14.61 -4.03 -4.54
C LEU A 59 14.47 -4.46 -3.07
N ARG A 60 15.57 -4.88 -2.41
CA ARG A 60 15.58 -5.17 -0.97
C ARG A 60 15.21 -3.96 -0.14
N THR A 61 15.80 -2.81 -0.45
CA THR A 61 15.49 -1.55 0.22
C THR A 61 14.01 -1.17 0.08
N LEU A 62 13.44 -1.30 -1.12
CA LEU A 62 12.02 -1.02 -1.36
C LEU A 62 11.10 -1.95 -0.57
N VAL A 63 11.39 -3.25 -0.55
CA VAL A 63 10.61 -4.23 0.20
C VAL A 63 10.70 -3.96 1.70
N SER A 64 11.90 -3.72 2.24
CA SER A 64 12.09 -3.39 3.66
C SER A 64 11.30 -2.14 4.06
N ALA A 65 11.41 -1.05 3.30
CA ALA A 65 10.68 0.18 3.58
C ALA A 65 9.16 -0.01 3.54
N TYR A 66 8.67 -0.83 2.61
CA TYR A 66 7.25 -1.21 2.57
C TYR A 66 6.83 -1.98 3.82
N LEU A 67 7.60 -2.99 4.24
CA LEU A 67 7.28 -3.78 5.42
C LEU A 67 7.33 -2.93 6.70
N GLU A 68 8.34 -2.07 6.87
CA GLU A 68 8.44 -1.18 8.03
C GLU A 68 7.24 -0.22 8.15
N THR A 69 6.71 0.24 7.02
CA THR A 69 5.57 1.16 6.99
C THR A 69 4.22 0.45 7.14
N HIS A 70 4.09 -0.81 6.70
CA HIS A 70 2.83 -1.54 6.68
C HIS A 70 2.68 -2.57 7.82
N ASP A 71 3.77 -3.00 8.45
CA ASP A 71 3.74 -3.87 9.64
C ASP A 71 3.43 -3.06 10.92
N ARG A 72 3.74 -1.76 10.91
CA ARG A 72 3.19 -0.81 11.88
C ARG A 72 1.69 -0.66 11.64
N ARG A 73 0.88 -1.47 12.34
CA ARG A 73 -0.56 -1.27 12.44
C ARG A 73 -0.87 0.21 12.69
N PRO A 74 -1.81 0.84 11.96
CA PRO A 74 -2.40 2.08 12.40
C PRO A 74 -3.23 1.78 13.65
N VAL A 75 -2.64 2.00 14.83
CA VAL A 75 -3.42 2.23 16.05
C VAL A 75 -3.88 3.69 15.97
N ASP A 76 -4.92 3.96 15.17
CA ASP A 76 -5.90 5.03 15.41
C ASP A 76 -6.96 5.05 14.31
N GLN A 77 -7.96 4.19 14.43
CA GLN A 77 -9.34 4.58 14.13
C GLN A 77 -10.17 4.04 15.29
N ALA A 78 -10.01 4.69 16.45
CA ALA A 78 -11.06 4.68 17.44
C ALA A 78 -12.28 5.27 16.76
N GLU A 79 -13.31 4.45 16.59
CA GLU A 79 -14.61 4.92 16.13
C GLU A 79 -15.04 6.08 17.05
N PRO A 80 -15.52 7.21 16.52
CA PRO A 80 -16.23 8.14 17.37
C PRO A 80 -17.47 7.38 17.84
N GLU A 81 -17.51 7.01 19.11
CA GLU A 81 -18.76 6.75 19.84
C GLU A 81 -19.58 8.05 19.81
N THR A 82 -20.17 8.36 18.65
CA THR A 82 -21.36 9.19 18.59
C THR A 82 -22.48 8.35 19.15
N SER A 83 -22.59 8.42 20.47
CA SER A 83 -23.81 8.19 21.22
C SER A 83 -25.00 8.81 20.49
N PRO A 84 -26.08 8.05 20.25
CA PRO A 84 -27.40 8.60 20.25
C PRO A 84 -28.12 8.04 21.48
N GLU A 85 -28.17 8.83 22.53
CA GLU A 85 -29.24 8.75 23.52
C GLU A 85 -30.58 8.89 22.77
N PRO A 86 -31.53 7.95 22.85
CA PRO A 86 -32.91 8.24 22.51
C PRO A 86 -33.65 8.52 23.81
N SER A 87 -33.58 9.77 24.24
CA SER A 87 -34.60 10.35 25.10
C SER A 87 -35.95 10.34 24.35
N SER A 88 -36.98 9.88 25.06
CA SER A 88 -38.43 10.04 24.80
C SER A 88 -39.16 8.95 24.00
N ARG A 89 -40.16 8.28 24.61
CA ARG A 89 -41.57 8.76 24.62
C ARG A 89 -42.57 7.64 25.01
N ARG A 90 -43.31 7.87 26.10
CA ARG A 90 -44.67 7.42 26.49
C ARG A 90 -45.23 6.08 25.93
N ARG A 91 -45.72 5.22 26.83
CA ARG A 91 -47.04 4.58 26.69
C ARG A 91 -47.84 4.66 27.98
N ALA A 92 -49.02 5.26 27.84
CA ALA A 92 -50.10 5.21 28.79
C ALA A 92 -50.86 3.87 28.67
N GLY A 93 -51.40 3.39 29.79
CA GLY A 93 -52.66 2.65 29.83
C GLY A 93 -52.60 1.12 29.99
N MET A 94 -53.51 0.65 30.85
CA MET A 94 -54.04 -0.72 31.03
C MET A 94 -53.14 -1.65 31.88
N ARG A 95 -53.57 -2.21 33.01
CA ARG A 95 -54.89 -2.40 33.62
C ARG A 95 -54.73 -2.58 35.13
#